data_AF-A0A8C7N771-F1
#
_entry.id   AF-A0A8C7N771-F1
#
_cell.length_a   1.000
_cell.length_b   1.000
_cell.length_c   1.000
_cell.angle_alpha   90.00
_cell.angle_beta   90.00
_cell.angle_gamma   90.00
#
_symmetry.space_group_name_H-M   'P 1'
#
loop_
_entity.id
_entity.type
_entity.pdbx_description
1 polymer ?
#
loop_
_entity_poly.entity_id
_entity_poly.type
_entity_poly.pdbx_seq_one_letter_code
_entity_poly.pdbx_strand_id
1 'polypeptide(L)'
;MVLYVSTLGIVHCYSKACTLKRNLVNVLINMIVLFSFQGGFAKCYEMTDLSTSKVYAAKIIPHTRVSKPHQREKIDREIELHRVLHHKHIVHFYHHFEDKDNIYILLEYCSRRSLAHILKARKVLTEPEVRYYLRQIVSGLKYLHEQEILHRDLKLGNFFVSETMELKVGDFGLAAKLEPAGNRRKTICGTPNYLSPEVLNKQGHGCESDVWALGCVMYTMLLGRPPFETTNLKETYRCIREARYSLPSSLSPQAKQLISSLLAKTPEDRPHLDHILRHDFFSQGFVPERLPASCCHSAPEFHVSSPAKSFFKKAAAALFGGKRDKVKYYETLNKLTKEEEEIYKLRHDLKNTVISQQQQIKQMTEDGRPPSPSAGRPVALATEGLPPTTRDTIRLIVRGSLGSCSSSSECLEDSTTGSVAETITSVLRGCLENMPKADDIPKGTECSNLQWVTKWVDYSNKYGFGYQLSDHIVGVLFNNGTHMSLLADKKTVHYYAELGQCSVFSTSDVPEHFIGQVTVLKYFAHYMEENLMDGGDLVSQPDTHMPRLYLLQWLKSDRALMMLFNDGTFQVNFYHDHTKIILCTQREEYMLTYINEERVSSTFRLSSLLTSGCPADLRQRMEYSLNMLLQRCN
;
A
#
# COMPACT_ATOMS: atom_id res chain seq x y z
N MET A 1 13.85 -36.49 25.05
CA MET A 1 13.73 -35.03 24.84
C MET A 1 13.31 -34.82 23.40
N VAL A 2 12.06 -34.41 23.21
CA VAL A 2 11.39 -34.21 21.92
C VAL A 2 11.88 -32.90 21.32
N LEU A 3 12.28 -32.90 20.05
CA LEU A 3 12.31 -31.71 19.21
C LEU A 3 11.82 -32.09 17.82
N TYR A 4 10.53 -31.81 17.60
CA TYR A 4 9.89 -31.76 16.29
C TYR A 4 10.49 -30.61 15.48
N VAL A 5 11.00 -30.87 14.28
CA VAL A 5 11.09 -29.85 13.22
C VAL A 5 10.55 -30.46 11.92
N SER A 6 9.46 -29.86 11.47
CA SER A 6 8.64 -30.20 10.32
C SER A 6 9.31 -29.90 8.97
N THR A 7 9.20 -30.87 8.05
CA THR A 7 9.24 -30.74 6.58
C THR A 7 10.44 -30.02 5.95
N LEU A 8 11.61 -30.67 5.96
CA LEU A 8 12.70 -30.45 4.99
C LEU A 8 12.60 -31.51 3.88
N GLY A 9 12.36 -31.09 2.64
CA GLY A 9 12.38 -32.00 1.49
C GLY A 9 13.81 -32.30 1.06
N ILE A 10 14.31 -33.51 1.37
CA ILE A 10 15.57 -34.03 0.82
C ILE A 10 15.29 -34.48 -0.62
N VAL A 11 15.94 -33.88 -1.60
CA VAL A 11 15.88 -34.38 -3.00
C VAL A 11 16.89 -35.52 -3.13
N HIS A 12 16.42 -36.77 -3.07
CA HIS A 12 17.22 -37.93 -3.42
C HIS A 12 17.08 -38.22 -4.93
N CYS A 13 18.09 -37.87 -5.72
CA CYS A 13 18.15 -38.21 -7.13
C CYS A 13 18.92 -39.53 -7.31
N TYR A 14 18.20 -40.65 -7.48
CA TYR A 14 18.79 -41.93 -7.89
C TYR A 14 18.61 -42.11 -9.40
N SER A 15 19.71 -42.33 -10.14
CA SER A 15 19.66 -43.14 -11.36
C SER A 15 21.01 -43.81 -11.65
N LYS A 16 20.93 -45.13 -11.86
CA LYS A 16 22.02 -46.01 -12.28
C LYS A 16 22.45 -45.68 -13.72
N ALA A 17 23.76 -45.87 -13.96
CA ALA A 17 24.44 -46.10 -15.23
C ALA A 17 24.44 -44.97 -16.28
N CYS A 18 25.53 -44.20 -16.32
CA CYS A 18 26.24 -43.91 -17.57
C CYS A 18 27.69 -43.44 -17.27
N THR A 19 28.67 -44.11 -17.86
CA THR A 19 30.10 -44.11 -17.50
C THR A 19 30.87 -42.85 -17.93
N LEU A 20 30.24 -41.69 -17.88
CA LEU A 20 30.84 -40.43 -18.33
C LEU A 20 30.41 -39.25 -17.45
N LYS A 21 30.68 -39.29 -16.13
CA LYS A 21 30.63 -38.12 -15.20
C LYS A 21 30.89 -38.51 -13.73
N ARG A 22 32.09 -38.99 -13.40
CA ARG A 22 32.47 -39.22 -11.98
C ARG A 22 32.52 -37.93 -11.14
N ASN A 23 32.67 -36.76 -11.78
CA ASN A 23 32.69 -35.47 -11.07
C ASN A 23 31.31 -34.79 -10.95
N LEU A 24 30.32 -35.14 -11.77
CA LEU A 24 28.98 -34.50 -11.71
C LEU A 24 28.00 -35.21 -10.77
N VAL A 25 28.19 -36.51 -10.51
CA VAL A 25 27.33 -37.27 -9.59
C VAL A 25 27.55 -36.83 -8.13
N ASN A 26 28.76 -36.39 -7.76
CA ASN A 26 29.03 -35.88 -6.41
C ASN A 26 28.40 -34.51 -6.11
N VAL A 27 28.10 -33.70 -7.14
CA VAL A 27 27.53 -32.35 -6.94
C VAL A 27 26.06 -32.42 -6.52
N LEU A 28 25.29 -33.38 -7.02
CA LEU A 28 23.85 -33.52 -6.74
C LEU A 28 23.53 -34.29 -5.45
N ILE A 29 24.41 -35.20 -5.00
CA ILE A 29 24.19 -36.03 -3.81
C ILE A 29 24.20 -35.20 -2.51
N ASN A 30 24.72 -33.99 -2.59
CA ASN A 30 25.11 -33.18 -1.45
C ASN A 30 24.56 -31.76 -1.55
N MET A 31 23.25 -31.59 -1.76
CA MET A 31 22.63 -30.26 -1.80
C MET A 31 21.28 -30.23 -1.06
N ILE A 32 21.12 -29.26 -0.15
CA ILE A 32 19.89 -29.04 0.64
C ILE A 32 19.14 -27.82 0.08
N VAL A 33 17.83 -27.97 -0.09
CA VAL A 33 16.91 -26.89 -0.48
C VAL A 33 16.35 -26.22 0.77
N LEU A 34 16.66 -24.94 0.98
CA LEU A 34 16.31 -24.23 2.23
C LEU A 34 15.10 -23.29 2.12
N PHE A 35 14.80 -22.72 0.95
CA PHE A 35 13.69 -21.77 0.76
C PHE A 35 13.23 -21.68 -0.70
N SER A 36 11.97 -21.32 -0.99
CA SER A 36 11.45 -21.18 -2.36
C SER A 36 10.87 -19.79 -2.65
N PHE A 37 11.21 -19.21 -3.81
CA PHE A 37 10.51 -18.06 -4.41
C PHE A 37 10.05 -18.39 -5.84
N GLN A 38 8.85 -17.97 -6.24
CA GLN A 38 8.31 -18.21 -7.58
C GLN A 38 8.51 -16.99 -8.49
N GLY A 39 9.14 -17.19 -9.64
CA GLY A 39 9.36 -16.15 -10.66
C GLY A 39 9.24 -16.73 -12.07
N GLY A 40 8.19 -16.33 -12.81
CA GLY A 40 7.94 -16.80 -14.17
C GLY A 40 7.89 -18.34 -14.28
N PHE A 41 8.69 -18.91 -15.18
CA PHE A 41 8.78 -20.36 -15.40
C PHE A 41 9.52 -21.12 -14.29
N ALA A 42 10.27 -20.42 -13.43
CA ALA A 42 11.20 -21.04 -12.48
C ALA A 42 10.76 -20.92 -11.02
N LYS A 43 11.25 -21.85 -10.21
CA LYS A 43 11.33 -21.70 -8.76
C LYS A 43 12.80 -21.51 -8.37
N CYS A 44 13.08 -20.48 -7.59
CA CYS A 44 14.43 -20.19 -7.10
C CYS A 44 14.59 -20.75 -5.69
N TYR A 45 15.71 -21.43 -5.47
CA TYR A 45 16.04 -22.07 -4.21
C TYR A 45 17.43 -21.70 -3.74
N GLU A 46 17.62 -21.66 -2.43
CA GLU A 46 18.96 -21.70 -1.84
C GLU A 46 19.49 -23.13 -1.92
N MET A 47 20.73 -23.30 -2.40
CA MET A 47 21.35 -24.59 -2.64
C MET A 47 22.78 -24.57 -2.11
N THR A 48 23.08 -25.44 -1.15
CA THR A 48 24.41 -25.54 -0.53
C THR A 48 25.16 -26.73 -1.09
N ASP A 49 26.33 -26.51 -1.69
CA ASP A 49 27.25 -27.60 -2.03
C ASP A 49 27.88 -28.14 -0.73
N LEU A 50 27.49 -29.34 -0.28
CA LEU A 50 28.01 -29.88 0.99
C LEU A 50 29.50 -30.24 0.93
N SER A 51 30.13 -30.34 -0.26
CA SER A 51 31.57 -30.59 -0.36
C SER A 51 32.39 -29.33 -0.04
N THR A 52 31.87 -28.16 -0.40
CA THR A 52 32.54 -26.86 -0.19
C THR A 52 31.88 -25.99 0.87
N SER A 53 30.71 -26.38 1.36
CA SER A 53 29.79 -25.56 2.18
C SER A 53 29.41 -24.22 1.53
N LYS A 54 29.61 -24.07 0.23
CA LYS A 54 29.30 -22.84 -0.50
C LYS A 54 27.82 -22.80 -0.87
N VAL A 55 27.19 -21.66 -0.63
CA VAL A 55 25.77 -21.42 -0.90
C VAL A 55 25.58 -20.75 -2.27
N TYR A 56 24.59 -21.21 -3.01
CA TYR A 56 24.19 -20.73 -4.33
C TYR A 56 22.70 -20.41 -4.38
N ALA A 57 22.30 -19.55 -5.31
CA ALA A 57 20.92 -19.44 -5.73
C ALA A 57 20.70 -20.34 -6.96
N ALA A 58 19.83 -21.35 -6.84
CA ALA A 58 19.52 -22.28 -7.91
C ALA A 58 18.14 -21.95 -8.53
N LYS A 59 18.12 -21.64 -9.82
CA LYS A 59 16.90 -21.50 -10.61
C LYS A 59 16.57 -22.86 -11.22
N ILE A 60 15.47 -23.48 -10.78
CA ILE A 60 15.03 -24.81 -11.20
C ILE A 60 13.82 -24.67 -12.13
N ILE A 61 13.94 -25.20 -13.34
CA ILE A 61 12.95 -25.10 -14.41
C ILE A 61 12.57 -26.53 -14.86
N PRO A 62 11.35 -27.00 -14.56
CA PRO A 62 10.88 -28.29 -15.05
C PRO A 62 10.84 -28.37 -16.58
N HIS A 63 11.27 -29.49 -17.16
CA HIS A 63 11.20 -29.70 -18.62
C HIS A 63 9.78 -29.57 -19.16
N THR A 64 8.77 -29.92 -18.35
CA THR A 64 7.35 -29.77 -18.69
C THR A 64 6.95 -28.32 -18.96
N ARG A 65 7.63 -27.33 -18.35
CA ARG A 65 7.38 -25.89 -18.56
C ARG A 65 8.07 -25.31 -19.78
N VAL A 66 8.98 -26.07 -20.41
CA VAL A 66 9.73 -25.69 -21.61
C VAL A 66 9.58 -26.73 -22.73
N SER A 67 8.46 -27.45 -22.73
CA SER A 67 8.16 -28.50 -23.71
C SER A 67 8.03 -27.97 -25.14
N LYS A 68 7.73 -26.67 -25.31
CA LYS A 68 7.65 -26.03 -26.63
C LYS A 68 9.02 -25.45 -27.03
N PRO A 69 9.46 -25.61 -28.29
CA PRO A 69 10.78 -25.14 -28.75
C PRO A 69 11.08 -23.68 -28.41
N HIS A 70 10.14 -22.77 -28.68
CA HIS A 70 10.32 -21.34 -28.40
C HIS A 70 10.44 -21.00 -26.89
N GLN A 71 9.98 -21.86 -25.99
CA GLN A 71 10.16 -21.69 -24.54
C GLN A 71 11.55 -22.16 -24.13
N ARG A 72 12.01 -23.27 -24.71
CA ARG A 72 13.36 -23.80 -24.49
C ARG A 72 14.43 -22.84 -24.99
N GLU A 73 14.27 -22.31 -26.20
CA GLU A 73 15.17 -21.30 -26.79
C GLU A 73 15.33 -20.06 -25.92
N LYS A 74 14.29 -19.65 -25.17
CA LYS A 74 14.38 -18.52 -24.23
C LYS A 74 15.33 -18.82 -23.07
N ILE A 75 15.27 -20.04 -22.53
CA ILE A 75 16.15 -20.47 -21.43
C ILE A 75 17.58 -20.65 -21.94
N ASP A 76 17.75 -21.29 -23.10
CA ASP A 76 19.07 -21.48 -23.70
C ASP A 76 19.75 -20.13 -23.98
N ARG A 77 18.98 -19.14 -24.47
CA ARG A 77 19.46 -17.76 -24.66
C ARG A 77 19.82 -17.05 -23.35
N GLU A 78 19.00 -17.21 -22.30
CA GLU A 78 19.31 -16.66 -20.97
C GLU A 78 20.65 -17.21 -20.47
N ILE A 79 20.87 -18.53 -20.58
CA ILE A 79 22.12 -19.21 -20.21
C ILE A 79 23.29 -18.72 -21.07
N GLU A 80 23.11 -18.65 -22.39
CA GLU A 80 24.15 -18.23 -23.34
C GLU A 80 24.65 -16.81 -23.04
N LEU A 81 23.72 -15.88 -22.80
CA LEU A 81 24.05 -14.49 -22.51
C LEU A 81 24.65 -14.32 -21.12
N HIS A 82 24.10 -14.97 -20.09
CA HIS A 82 24.51 -14.74 -18.71
C HIS A 82 25.84 -15.42 -18.36
N ARG A 83 26.11 -16.61 -18.90
CA ARG A 83 27.31 -17.41 -18.54
C ARG A 83 28.64 -16.72 -18.83
N VAL A 84 28.68 -15.79 -19.78
CA VAL A 84 29.91 -15.10 -20.21
C VAL A 84 30.15 -13.80 -19.44
N LEU A 85 29.18 -13.37 -18.61
CA LEU A 85 29.25 -12.11 -17.89
C LEU A 85 30.06 -12.25 -16.61
N HIS A 86 31.08 -11.40 -16.48
CA HIS A 86 31.93 -11.35 -15.29
C HIS A 86 32.19 -9.91 -14.88
N HIS A 87 31.40 -9.42 -13.93
CA HIS A 87 31.53 -8.07 -13.41
C HIS A 87 31.03 -7.97 -11.96
N LYS A 88 31.65 -7.09 -11.17
CA LYS A 88 31.37 -6.94 -9.73
C LYS A 88 29.88 -6.73 -9.43
N HIS A 89 29.20 -5.95 -10.27
CA HIS A 89 27.79 -5.58 -10.09
C HIS A 89 26.82 -6.36 -10.99
N ILE A 90 27.23 -7.52 -11.51
CA ILE A 90 26.35 -8.48 -12.19
C ILE A 90 26.32 -9.76 -11.34
N VAL A 91 25.15 -10.37 -11.20
CA VAL A 91 24.99 -11.68 -10.53
C VAL A 91 25.90 -12.67 -11.23
N HIS A 92 26.85 -13.28 -10.50
CA HIS A 92 27.75 -14.25 -11.11
C HIS A 92 27.01 -15.53 -11.52
N PHE A 93 27.28 -16.01 -12.74
CA PHE A 93 26.80 -17.30 -13.24
C PHE A 93 27.85 -18.37 -12.93
N TYR A 94 27.50 -19.39 -12.14
CA TYR A 94 28.44 -20.45 -11.79
C TYR A 94 28.38 -21.61 -12.77
N HIS A 95 27.19 -22.17 -12.97
CA HIS A 95 27.03 -23.38 -13.76
C HIS A 95 25.58 -23.59 -14.19
N HIS A 96 25.36 -24.44 -15.19
CA HIS A 96 24.05 -25.02 -15.46
C HIS A 96 24.20 -26.50 -15.79
N PHE A 97 23.16 -27.27 -15.48
CA PHE A 97 23.07 -28.68 -15.82
C PHE A 97 21.59 -29.10 -15.87
N GLU A 98 21.34 -30.30 -16.38
CA GLU A 98 20.00 -30.83 -16.57
C GLU A 98 19.95 -32.29 -16.11
N ASP A 99 18.85 -32.68 -15.49
CA ASP A 99 18.49 -34.08 -15.28
C ASP A 99 17.27 -34.45 -16.13
N LYS A 100 16.68 -35.62 -15.86
CA LYS A 100 15.50 -36.11 -16.60
C LYS A 100 14.24 -35.25 -16.42
N ASP A 101 14.15 -34.47 -15.35
CA ASP A 101 12.94 -33.75 -14.93
C ASP A 101 13.11 -32.22 -15.02
N ASN A 102 14.31 -31.69 -14.77
CA ASN A 102 14.56 -30.25 -14.61
C ASN A 102 15.88 -29.76 -15.24
N ILE A 103 15.89 -28.46 -15.55
CA ILE A 103 17.06 -27.63 -15.82
C ILE A 103 17.42 -26.86 -14.55
N TYR A 104 18.70 -26.82 -14.21
CA TYR A 104 19.25 -26.13 -13.04
C TYR A 104 20.25 -25.08 -13.48
N ILE A 105 20.08 -23.84 -13.00
CA ILE A 105 21.02 -22.74 -13.21
C ILE A 105 21.50 -22.26 -11.85
N LEU A 106 22.80 -22.39 -11.58
CA LEU A 106 23.46 -21.98 -10.35
C LEU A 106 24.01 -20.56 -10.48
N LEU A 107 23.55 -19.68 -9.60
CA LEU A 107 23.84 -18.25 -9.58
C LEU A 107 24.39 -17.80 -8.22
N GLU A 108 24.98 -16.61 -8.20
CA GLU A 108 25.41 -15.93 -6.98
C GLU A 108 24.27 -15.77 -5.96
N TYR A 109 24.50 -16.30 -4.76
CA TYR A 109 23.58 -16.13 -3.65
C TYR A 109 23.71 -14.73 -3.04
N CYS A 110 22.63 -13.97 -3.12
CA CYS A 110 22.53 -12.63 -2.53
C CYS A 110 21.63 -12.68 -1.29
N SER A 111 22.24 -12.81 -0.12
CA SER A 111 21.54 -13.09 1.16
C SER A 111 20.57 -12.00 1.60
N ARG A 112 20.74 -10.76 1.13
CA ARG A 112 19.85 -9.62 1.45
C ARG A 112 18.72 -9.44 0.44
N ARG A 113 18.44 -10.48 -0.37
CA ARG A 113 17.36 -10.53 -1.36
C ARG A 113 17.54 -9.42 -2.41
N SER A 114 16.49 -8.65 -2.73
CA SER A 114 16.52 -7.61 -3.76
C SER A 114 16.11 -6.24 -3.23
N LEU A 115 16.44 -5.17 -3.98
CA LEU A 115 16.02 -3.80 -3.66
C LEU A 115 14.51 -3.67 -3.52
N ALA A 116 13.71 -4.48 -4.21
CA ALA A 116 12.26 -4.50 -4.00
C ALA A 116 11.87 -4.91 -2.57
N HIS A 117 12.59 -5.86 -1.97
CA HIS A 117 12.36 -6.29 -0.59
C HIS A 117 12.78 -5.21 0.40
N ILE A 118 13.94 -4.58 0.16
CA ILE A 118 14.43 -3.46 0.98
C ILE A 118 13.44 -2.29 0.91
N LEU A 119 13.02 -1.89 -0.29
CA LEU A 119 12.07 -0.79 -0.46
C LEU A 119 10.70 -1.13 0.14
N LYS A 120 10.24 -2.38 0.08
CA LYS A 120 8.98 -2.79 0.74
C LYS A 120 9.02 -2.56 2.25
N ALA A 121 10.16 -2.82 2.89
CA ALA A 121 10.39 -2.59 4.31
C ALA A 121 10.59 -1.10 4.63
N ARG A 122 11.38 -0.40 3.81
CA ARG A 122 11.81 0.99 4.02
C ARG A 122 10.83 2.05 3.53
N LYS A 123 9.93 1.70 2.61
CA LYS A 123 9.03 2.55 1.81
C LYS A 123 9.75 3.51 0.86
N VAL A 124 10.73 4.25 1.35
CA VAL A 124 11.57 5.17 0.58
C VAL A 124 13.02 5.05 1.05
N LEU A 125 13.96 5.39 0.17
CA LEU A 125 15.39 5.45 0.47
C LEU A 125 15.86 6.90 0.50
N THR A 126 16.85 7.17 1.35
CA THR A 126 17.50 8.49 1.41
C THR A 126 18.36 8.73 0.16
N GLU A 127 18.57 9.99 -0.24
CA GLU A 127 19.40 10.29 -1.41
C GLU A 127 20.82 9.67 -1.37
N PRO A 128 21.54 9.65 -0.23
CA PRO A 128 22.84 8.97 -0.19
C PRO A 128 22.76 7.47 -0.46
N GLU A 129 21.70 6.79 0.01
CA GLU A 129 21.46 5.37 -0.31
C GLU A 129 21.14 5.19 -1.81
N VAL A 130 20.32 6.08 -2.37
CA VAL A 130 19.99 6.08 -3.80
C VAL A 130 21.23 6.28 -4.65
N ARG A 131 22.13 7.19 -4.28
CA ARG A 131 23.43 7.35 -4.94
C ARG A 131 24.29 6.10 -4.85
N TYR A 132 24.36 5.51 -3.66
CA TYR A 132 25.13 4.29 -3.43
C TYR A 132 24.68 3.14 -4.34
N TYR A 133 23.36 2.91 -4.45
CA TYR A 133 22.83 1.85 -5.30
C TYR A 133 22.88 2.21 -6.79
N LEU A 134 22.49 3.42 -7.18
CA LEU A 134 22.52 3.85 -8.59
C LEU A 134 23.93 3.80 -9.18
N ARG A 135 24.97 4.18 -8.42
CA ARG A 135 26.37 4.07 -8.88
C ARG A 135 26.71 2.63 -9.29
N GLN A 136 26.27 1.65 -8.51
CA GLN A 136 26.51 0.24 -8.75
C GLN A 136 25.66 -0.30 -9.91
N ILE A 137 24.40 0.13 -10.00
CA ILE A 137 23.52 -0.21 -11.14
C ILE A 137 24.12 0.32 -12.44
N VAL A 138 24.51 1.60 -12.48
CA VAL A 138 25.14 2.22 -13.66
C VAL A 138 26.43 1.49 -14.03
N SER A 139 27.26 1.10 -13.04
CA SER A 139 28.46 0.30 -13.30
C SER A 139 28.14 -1.06 -13.92
N GLY A 140 27.12 -1.78 -13.44
CA GLY A 140 26.67 -3.03 -14.04
C GLY A 140 26.11 -2.83 -15.46
N LEU A 141 25.27 -1.82 -15.67
CA LEU A 141 24.68 -1.52 -16.98
C LEU A 141 25.73 -1.11 -18.00
N LYS A 142 26.73 -0.32 -17.60
CA LYS A 142 27.83 0.07 -18.47
C LYS A 142 28.55 -1.17 -19.02
N TYR A 143 28.88 -2.10 -18.13
CA TYR A 143 29.47 -3.38 -18.52
C TYR A 143 28.56 -4.16 -19.50
N LEU A 144 27.25 -4.25 -19.24
CA LEU A 144 26.33 -4.94 -20.16
C LEU A 144 26.29 -4.29 -21.54
N HIS A 145 26.19 -2.96 -21.59
CA HIS A 145 26.12 -2.21 -22.85
C HIS A 145 27.44 -2.30 -23.64
N GLU A 146 28.59 -2.34 -22.96
CA GLU A 146 29.90 -2.63 -23.57
C GLU A 146 30.01 -4.05 -24.13
N GLN A 147 29.31 -5.02 -23.53
CA GLN A 147 29.16 -6.37 -24.06
C GLN A 147 28.05 -6.49 -25.12
N GLU A 148 27.52 -5.35 -25.59
CA GLU A 148 26.40 -5.29 -26.54
C GLU A 148 25.18 -6.08 -26.08
N ILE A 149 24.89 -6.07 -24.77
CA ILE A 149 23.74 -6.75 -24.17
C ILE A 149 22.79 -5.73 -23.54
N LEU A 150 21.53 -5.79 -23.94
CA LEU A 150 20.43 -5.05 -23.33
C LEU A 150 19.74 -5.92 -22.28
N HIS A 151 19.47 -5.34 -21.10
CA HIS A 151 18.80 -6.07 -20.02
C HIS A 151 17.29 -6.19 -20.26
N ARG A 152 16.63 -5.11 -20.69
CA ARG A 152 15.20 -5.05 -21.10
C ARG A 152 14.14 -5.30 -20.02
N ASP A 153 14.53 -5.70 -18.80
CA ASP A 153 13.63 -5.80 -17.64
C ASP A 153 14.25 -5.27 -16.34
N LEU A 154 14.82 -4.05 -16.39
CA LEU A 154 15.38 -3.41 -15.20
C LEU A 154 14.25 -2.98 -14.25
N LYS A 155 14.31 -3.47 -13.02
CA LYS A 155 13.36 -3.17 -11.94
C LYS A 155 13.99 -3.52 -10.60
N LEU A 156 13.42 -2.99 -9.52
CA LEU A 156 13.92 -3.23 -8.15
C LEU A 156 13.99 -4.72 -7.77
N GLY A 157 13.14 -5.55 -8.35
CA GLY A 157 13.15 -7.00 -8.14
C GLY A 157 14.38 -7.72 -8.68
N ASN A 158 15.05 -7.11 -9.67
CA ASN A 158 16.17 -7.68 -10.41
C ASN A 158 17.53 -7.10 -9.96
N PHE A 159 17.52 -6.26 -8.92
CA PHE A 159 18.73 -5.77 -8.26
C PHE A 159 18.89 -6.47 -6.92
N PHE A 160 19.75 -7.48 -6.89
CA PHE A 160 20.03 -8.29 -5.72
C PHE A 160 21.10 -7.65 -4.84
N VAL A 161 21.07 -7.92 -3.53
CA VAL A 161 21.98 -7.34 -2.56
C VAL A 161 22.71 -8.44 -1.80
N SER A 162 24.05 -8.39 -1.84
CA SER A 162 24.93 -9.34 -1.15
C SER A 162 24.94 -9.10 0.36
N GLU A 163 25.59 -10.00 1.10
CA GLU A 163 25.82 -9.85 2.54
C GLU A 163 26.57 -8.55 2.89
N THR A 164 27.47 -8.09 2.02
CA THR A 164 28.26 -6.87 2.20
C THR A 164 27.56 -5.60 1.72
N MET A 165 26.26 -5.65 1.44
CA MET A 165 25.44 -4.55 0.91
C MET A 165 25.87 -4.10 -0.50
N GLU A 166 26.50 -4.97 -1.27
CA GLU A 166 26.85 -4.71 -2.68
C GLU A 166 25.72 -5.15 -3.60
N LEU A 167 25.43 -4.33 -4.62
CA LEU A 167 24.35 -4.57 -5.57
C LEU A 167 24.83 -5.43 -6.75
N LYS A 168 23.97 -6.36 -7.17
CA LYS A 168 24.14 -7.26 -8.31
C LYS A 168 22.92 -7.19 -9.23
N VAL A 169 23.08 -6.80 -10.50
CA VAL A 169 22.03 -6.88 -11.52
C VAL A 169 21.88 -8.34 -11.96
N GLY A 170 20.66 -8.87 -11.98
CA GLY A 170 20.37 -10.25 -12.38
C GLY A 170 19.03 -10.41 -13.09
N ASP A 171 18.67 -11.66 -13.36
CA ASP A 171 17.50 -12.07 -14.17
C ASP A 171 17.56 -11.61 -15.64
N PHE A 172 18.34 -12.36 -16.44
CA PHE A 172 18.57 -12.10 -17.85
C PHE A 172 17.52 -12.76 -18.76
N GLY A 173 16.37 -13.17 -18.23
CA GLY A 173 15.35 -13.92 -18.98
C GLY A 173 14.71 -13.15 -20.16
N LEU A 174 14.82 -11.82 -20.19
CA LEU A 174 14.40 -10.98 -21.33
C LEU A 174 15.59 -10.33 -22.07
N ALA A 175 16.82 -10.62 -21.66
CA ALA A 175 18.01 -10.01 -22.21
C ALA A 175 18.22 -10.38 -23.68
N ALA A 176 18.87 -9.49 -24.41
CA ALA A 176 19.16 -9.67 -25.82
C ALA A 176 20.44 -8.96 -26.22
N LYS A 177 21.13 -9.49 -27.24
CA LYS A 177 22.16 -8.72 -27.93
C LYS A 177 21.56 -7.46 -28.55
N LEU A 178 22.31 -6.38 -28.49
CA LEU A 178 22.00 -5.11 -29.13
C LEU A 178 21.98 -5.33 -30.64
N GLU A 179 20.92 -4.87 -31.29
CA GLU A 179 20.76 -4.93 -32.74
C GLU A 179 20.83 -3.50 -33.31
N PRO A 180 21.39 -3.31 -34.53
CA PRO A 180 21.34 -2.03 -35.22
C PRO A 180 19.90 -1.52 -35.36
N ALA A 181 19.71 -0.20 -35.35
CA ALA A 181 18.38 0.44 -35.28
C ALA A 181 17.34 -0.14 -36.27
N GLY A 182 17.74 -0.45 -37.50
CA GLY A 182 16.85 -1.05 -38.52
C GLY A 182 16.40 -2.48 -38.24
N ASN A 183 17.16 -3.22 -37.43
CA ASN A 183 16.93 -4.64 -37.13
C ASN A 183 16.38 -4.88 -35.73
N ARG A 184 16.23 -3.84 -34.90
CA ARG A 184 15.77 -3.96 -33.52
C ARG A 184 14.43 -4.69 -33.44
N ARG A 185 14.37 -5.73 -32.60
CA ARG A 185 13.13 -6.43 -32.25
C ARG A 185 12.04 -5.46 -31.74
N LYS A 186 10.91 -5.43 -32.45
CA LYS A 186 9.75 -4.57 -32.15
C LYS A 186 8.76 -5.19 -31.14
N THR A 187 9.11 -6.33 -30.55
CA THR A 187 8.28 -7.01 -29.55
C THR A 187 8.29 -6.23 -28.24
N ILE A 188 7.09 -5.89 -27.75
CA ILE A 188 6.92 -5.27 -26.43
C ILE A 188 7.16 -6.35 -25.36
N CYS A 189 8.23 -6.19 -24.57
CA CYS A 189 8.51 -7.03 -23.41
C CYS A 189 9.14 -6.19 -22.29
N GLY A 190 8.98 -6.66 -21.06
CA GLY A 190 9.39 -5.98 -19.83
C GLY A 190 8.20 -5.71 -18.91
N THR A 191 8.49 -5.22 -17.71
CA THR A 191 7.46 -4.89 -16.71
C THR A 191 6.78 -3.55 -17.05
N PRO A 192 5.44 -3.45 -17.12
CA PRO A 192 4.73 -2.28 -17.64
C PRO A 192 5.16 -0.91 -17.12
N ASN A 193 5.36 -0.75 -15.81
CA ASN A 193 5.74 0.52 -15.18
C ASN A 193 7.16 1.01 -15.52
N TYR A 194 7.96 0.19 -16.21
CA TYR A 194 9.34 0.48 -16.60
C TYR A 194 9.53 0.48 -18.13
N LEU A 195 8.47 0.24 -18.90
CA LEU A 195 8.52 0.30 -20.36
C LEU A 195 8.73 1.74 -20.82
N SER A 196 9.59 1.92 -21.83
CA SER A 196 9.88 3.22 -22.41
C SER A 196 8.91 3.60 -23.55
N PRO A 197 8.77 4.88 -23.89
CA PRO A 197 7.89 5.35 -24.96
C PRO A 197 8.16 4.66 -26.31
N GLU A 198 9.42 4.55 -26.71
CA GLU A 198 9.85 3.95 -27.98
C GLU A 198 9.50 2.46 -28.08
N VAL A 199 9.57 1.74 -26.96
CA VAL A 199 9.14 0.33 -26.88
C VAL A 199 7.63 0.22 -27.09
N LEU A 200 6.84 1.06 -26.41
CA LEU A 200 5.38 1.08 -26.58
C LEU A 200 4.93 1.55 -27.97
N ASN A 201 5.80 2.28 -28.67
CA ASN A 201 5.60 2.74 -30.05
C ASN A 201 6.18 1.77 -31.08
N LYS A 202 6.63 0.57 -30.67
CA LYS A 202 7.17 -0.49 -31.53
C LYS A 202 8.40 -0.07 -32.35
N GLN A 203 9.20 0.86 -31.82
CA GLN A 203 10.48 1.28 -32.40
C GLN A 203 11.64 0.35 -32.00
N GLY A 204 11.38 -0.58 -31.08
CA GLY A 204 12.35 -1.55 -30.56
C GLY A 204 13.05 -1.07 -29.29
N HIS A 205 13.87 -1.94 -28.70
CA HIS A 205 14.62 -1.66 -27.47
C HIS A 205 16.05 -1.24 -27.80
N GLY A 206 16.53 -0.16 -27.20
CA GLY A 206 17.92 0.29 -27.28
C GLY A 206 18.55 0.45 -25.89
N CYS A 207 19.81 0.92 -25.83
CA CYS A 207 20.49 1.23 -24.58
C CYS A 207 19.73 2.31 -23.79
N GLU A 208 19.11 3.24 -24.51
CA GLU A 208 18.31 4.35 -24.02
C GLU A 208 17.04 3.86 -23.31
N SER A 209 16.53 2.68 -23.68
CA SER A 209 15.38 2.05 -23.02
C SER A 209 15.75 1.52 -21.64
N ASP A 210 16.97 1.00 -21.46
CA ASP A 210 17.51 0.64 -20.14
C ASP A 210 17.75 1.90 -19.28
N VAL A 211 18.19 3.02 -19.88
CA VAL A 211 18.34 4.32 -19.20
C VAL A 211 16.98 4.87 -18.72
N TRP A 212 15.92 4.72 -19.52
CA TRP A 212 14.57 5.06 -19.07
C TRP A 212 14.14 4.23 -17.85
N ALA A 213 14.35 2.92 -17.90
CA ALA A 213 14.02 2.04 -16.78
C ALA A 213 14.83 2.40 -15.52
N LEU A 214 16.09 2.84 -15.67
CA LEU A 214 16.91 3.40 -14.59
C LEU A 214 16.30 4.67 -13.99
N GLY A 215 15.73 5.56 -14.81
CA GLY A 215 14.96 6.72 -14.36
C GLY A 215 13.74 6.34 -13.52
N CYS A 216 12.98 5.33 -13.97
CA CYS A 216 11.87 4.78 -13.19
C CYS A 216 12.34 4.18 -11.85
N VAL A 217 13.47 3.48 -11.85
CA VAL A 217 14.09 2.90 -10.66
C VAL A 217 14.53 3.99 -9.67
N MET A 218 15.22 5.04 -10.13
CA MET A 218 15.60 6.19 -9.31
C MET A 218 14.38 6.86 -8.68
N TYR A 219 13.35 7.15 -9.49
CA TYR A 219 12.09 7.71 -9.02
C TYR A 219 11.47 6.84 -7.91
N THR A 220 11.42 5.53 -8.14
CA THR A 220 10.77 4.58 -7.23
C THR A 220 11.55 4.45 -5.92
N MET A 221 12.89 4.47 -5.94
CA MET A 221 13.68 4.45 -4.70
C MET A 221 13.46 5.70 -3.84
N LEU A 222 13.33 6.88 -4.47
CA LEU A 222 13.15 8.15 -3.76
C LEU A 222 11.72 8.38 -3.28
N LEU A 223 10.71 7.89 -4.01
CA LEU A 223 9.29 8.19 -3.77
C LEU A 223 8.44 6.99 -3.38
N GLY A 224 8.99 5.79 -3.38
CA GLY A 224 8.35 4.55 -2.93
C GLY A 224 7.32 3.97 -3.91
N ARG A 225 7.06 4.64 -5.03
CA ARG A 225 6.10 4.24 -6.07
C ARG A 225 6.64 4.55 -7.47
N PRO A 226 6.25 3.82 -8.53
CA PRO A 226 6.70 4.10 -9.88
C PRO A 226 6.10 5.41 -10.45
N PRO A 227 6.76 6.04 -11.43
CA PRO A 227 6.34 7.34 -11.98
C PRO A 227 5.03 7.31 -12.75
N PHE A 228 4.67 6.17 -13.35
CA PHE A 228 3.53 6.03 -14.26
C PHE A 228 2.42 5.12 -13.73
N GLU A 229 2.38 4.87 -12.41
CA GLU A 229 1.38 3.99 -11.80
C GLU A 229 -0.04 4.57 -11.92
N THR A 230 -0.96 3.80 -12.50
CA THR A 230 -2.36 4.19 -12.70
C THR A 230 -3.28 2.99 -12.47
N THR A 231 -4.59 3.23 -12.33
CA THR A 231 -5.59 2.18 -12.02
C THR A 231 -5.82 1.18 -13.15
N ASN A 232 -5.46 1.53 -14.40
CA ASN A 232 -5.53 0.64 -15.54
C ASN A 232 -4.30 0.76 -16.45
N LEU A 233 -3.98 -0.34 -17.12
CA LEU A 233 -2.77 -0.49 -17.95
C LEU A 233 -2.78 0.39 -19.20
N LYS A 234 -3.97 0.64 -19.79
CA LYS A 234 -4.10 1.51 -20.97
C LYS A 234 -3.72 2.95 -20.65
N GLU A 235 -4.12 3.43 -19.48
CA GLU A 235 -3.75 4.73 -18.95
C GLU A 235 -2.25 4.80 -18.63
N THR A 236 -1.68 3.75 -18.03
CA THR A 236 -0.23 3.63 -17.79
C THR A 236 0.53 3.85 -19.10
N TYR A 237 0.12 3.16 -20.17
CA TYR A 237 0.75 3.29 -21.48
C TYR A 237 0.56 4.68 -22.11
N ARG A 238 -0.55 5.37 -21.84
CA ARG A 238 -0.75 6.76 -22.28
C ARG A 238 0.24 7.69 -21.57
N CYS A 239 0.29 7.63 -20.23
CA CYS A 239 1.22 8.43 -19.44
C CYS A 239 2.68 8.20 -19.83
N ILE A 240 3.08 6.94 -20.07
CA ILE A 240 4.43 6.61 -20.55
C ILE A 240 4.71 7.27 -21.90
N ARG A 241 3.83 7.10 -22.90
CA ARG A 241 4.03 7.69 -24.25
C ARG A 241 4.13 9.22 -24.22
N GLU A 242 3.41 9.85 -23.30
CA GLU A 242 3.43 11.30 -23.09
C GLU A 242 4.60 11.75 -22.19
N ALA A 243 5.33 10.82 -21.58
CA ALA A 243 6.28 11.07 -20.50
C ALA A 243 5.66 11.93 -19.37
N ARG A 244 4.39 11.68 -19.05
CA ARG A 244 3.60 12.44 -18.09
C ARG A 244 3.66 11.80 -16.70
N TYR A 245 4.38 12.43 -15.79
CA TYR A 245 4.51 12.05 -14.38
C TYR A 245 4.70 13.28 -13.50
N SER A 246 4.56 13.15 -12.19
CA SER A 246 4.72 14.25 -11.23
C SER A 246 6.01 14.15 -10.44
N LEU A 247 6.68 15.28 -10.25
CA LEU A 247 7.86 15.43 -9.39
C LEU A 247 7.47 16.23 -8.14
N PRO A 248 7.28 15.58 -6.98
CA PRO A 248 6.89 16.25 -5.74
C PRO A 248 7.92 17.29 -5.28
N SER A 249 7.46 18.29 -4.53
CA SER A 249 8.33 19.33 -3.94
C SER A 249 9.41 18.74 -3.02
N SER A 250 9.14 17.60 -2.38
CA SER A 250 10.05 16.89 -1.47
C SER A 250 11.37 16.40 -2.09
N LEU A 251 11.47 16.29 -3.41
CA LEU A 251 12.73 15.93 -4.08
C LEU A 251 13.67 17.14 -4.16
N SER A 252 14.97 16.90 -3.98
CA SER A 252 15.98 17.93 -4.24
C SER A 252 15.95 18.39 -5.71
N PRO A 253 16.35 19.64 -6.00
CA PRO A 253 16.48 20.12 -7.38
C PRO A 253 17.35 19.20 -8.25
N GLN A 254 18.46 18.70 -7.70
CA GLN A 254 19.39 17.81 -8.40
C GLN A 254 18.75 16.45 -8.71
N ALA A 255 17.97 15.88 -7.78
CA ALA A 255 17.24 14.64 -8.04
C ALA A 255 16.15 14.84 -9.12
N LYS A 256 15.41 15.95 -9.07
CA LYS A 256 14.41 16.30 -10.10
C LYS A 256 15.03 16.41 -11.48
N GLN A 257 16.14 17.14 -11.59
CA GLN A 257 16.86 17.32 -12.86
C GLN A 257 17.35 15.99 -13.43
N LEU A 258 17.96 15.13 -12.61
CA LEU A 258 18.44 13.83 -13.07
C LEU A 258 17.28 12.94 -13.52
N ILE A 259 16.21 12.83 -12.72
CA ILE A 259 15.02 12.05 -13.10
C ILE A 259 14.44 12.55 -14.43
N SER A 260 14.29 13.87 -14.59
CA SER A 260 13.80 14.47 -15.84
C SER A 260 14.66 14.13 -17.05
N SER A 261 15.98 14.13 -16.89
CA SER A 261 16.90 13.75 -17.98
C SER A 261 16.82 12.26 -18.34
N LEU A 262 16.69 11.37 -17.34
CA LEU A 262 16.58 9.92 -17.57
C LEU A 262 15.23 9.53 -18.18
N LEU A 263 14.17 10.25 -17.81
CA LEU A 263 12.81 10.05 -18.30
C LEU A 263 12.43 11.01 -19.44
N ALA A 264 13.42 11.44 -20.25
CA ALA A 264 13.16 12.21 -21.45
C ALA A 264 12.35 11.36 -22.45
N LYS A 265 11.33 11.99 -23.06
CA LYS A 265 10.42 11.33 -24.01
C LYS A 265 11.18 10.79 -25.22
N THR A 266 12.03 11.63 -25.81
CA THR A 266 12.92 11.27 -26.91
C THR A 266 14.10 10.45 -26.38
N PRO A 267 14.38 9.26 -26.92
CA PRO A 267 15.48 8.41 -26.46
C PRO A 267 16.85 9.10 -26.52
N GLU A 268 17.09 9.88 -27.56
CA GLU A 268 18.37 10.57 -27.83
C GLU A 268 18.66 11.72 -26.86
N ASP A 269 17.62 12.25 -26.20
CA ASP A 269 17.76 13.30 -25.19
C ASP A 269 18.20 12.74 -23.82
N ARG A 270 18.19 11.41 -23.66
CA ARG A 270 18.60 10.74 -22.41
C ARG A 270 20.13 10.70 -22.31
N PRO A 271 20.71 10.89 -21.11
CA PRO A 271 22.15 10.92 -20.95
C PRO A 271 22.77 9.54 -21.16
N HIS A 272 23.98 9.51 -21.74
CA HIS A 272 24.83 8.32 -21.73
C HIS A 272 25.20 7.92 -20.29
N LEU A 273 25.39 6.63 -20.01
CA LEU A 273 25.69 6.11 -18.68
C LEU A 273 26.90 6.80 -18.01
N ASP A 274 27.92 7.16 -18.78
CA ASP A 274 29.10 7.89 -18.29
C ASP A 274 28.79 9.30 -17.77
N HIS A 275 27.73 9.93 -18.29
CA HIS A 275 27.34 11.28 -17.90
C HIS A 275 26.45 11.27 -16.65
N ILE A 276 25.75 10.17 -16.38
CA ILE A 276 24.88 10.02 -15.20
C ILE A 276 25.68 10.21 -13.91
N LEU A 277 26.84 9.56 -13.78
CA LEU A 277 27.66 9.64 -12.56
C LEU A 277 28.36 11.00 -12.38
N ARG A 278 28.40 11.83 -13.43
CA ARG A 278 28.94 13.20 -13.39
C ARG A 278 27.88 14.25 -13.06
N HIS A 279 26.60 13.86 -13.03
CA HIS A 279 25.49 14.75 -12.71
C HIS A 279 25.62 15.29 -11.28
N ASP A 280 25.14 16.53 -11.06
CA ASP A 280 25.18 17.23 -9.76
C ASP A 280 24.56 16.45 -8.60
N PHE A 281 23.60 15.59 -8.91
CA PHE A 281 23.03 14.64 -7.96
C PHE A 281 24.14 13.83 -7.27
N PHE A 282 25.11 13.31 -8.04
CA PHE A 282 26.25 12.56 -7.52
C PHE A 282 27.42 13.45 -7.10
N SER A 283 27.80 14.44 -7.90
CA SER A 283 29.03 15.21 -7.66
C SER A 283 28.93 16.18 -6.48
N GLN A 284 27.74 16.72 -6.18
CA GLN A 284 27.55 17.72 -5.12
C GLN A 284 27.06 17.14 -3.80
N GLY A 285 26.70 15.86 -3.73
CA GLY A 285 26.19 15.29 -2.50
C GLY A 285 26.88 14.01 -2.05
N PHE A 286 26.75 13.75 -0.75
CA PHE A 286 27.45 12.66 -0.08
C PHE A 286 27.07 11.28 -0.64
N VAL A 287 28.07 10.53 -1.10
CA VAL A 287 27.95 9.12 -1.53
C VAL A 287 28.70 8.25 -0.52
N PRO A 288 28.01 7.41 0.28
CA PRO A 288 28.70 6.53 1.20
C PRO A 288 29.52 5.49 0.41
N GLU A 289 30.65 5.08 0.96
CA GLU A 289 31.45 3.99 0.38
C GLU A 289 30.83 2.62 0.63
N ARG A 290 30.15 2.46 1.77
CA ARG A 290 29.46 1.25 2.20
C ARG A 290 28.18 1.64 2.95
N LEU A 291 27.16 0.78 2.87
CA LEU A 291 25.98 0.88 3.72
C LEU A 291 26.01 -0.23 4.78
N PRO A 292 25.60 0.04 6.03
CA PRO A 292 25.42 -1.01 7.02
C PRO A 292 24.20 -1.88 6.68
N ALA A 293 24.23 -3.13 7.13
CA ALA A 293 23.14 -4.10 7.01
C ALA A 293 21.78 -3.58 7.52
N SER A 294 21.80 -2.72 8.54
CA SER A 294 20.61 -2.10 9.11
C SER A 294 19.80 -1.29 8.09
N CYS A 295 20.44 -0.79 7.01
CA CYS A 295 19.76 -0.09 5.93
C CYS A 295 18.72 -0.95 5.20
N CYS A 296 18.72 -2.28 5.35
CA CYS A 296 17.63 -3.11 4.84
C CYS A 296 16.28 -2.82 5.51
N HIS A 297 16.28 -2.30 6.75
CA HIS A 297 15.08 -2.15 7.58
C HIS A 297 14.88 -0.75 8.17
N SER A 298 15.97 0.00 8.40
CA SER A 298 15.94 1.32 9.03
C SER A 298 16.73 2.35 8.24
N ALA A 299 16.32 3.62 8.30
CA ALA A 299 17.06 4.70 7.65
C ALA A 299 18.40 4.96 8.36
N PRO A 300 19.51 5.13 7.60
CA PRO A 300 20.81 5.48 8.18
C PRO A 300 20.88 6.94 8.62
N GLU A 301 21.60 7.21 9.71
CA GLU A 301 22.01 8.56 10.10
C GLU A 301 23.38 8.88 9.48
N PHE A 302 23.43 9.83 8.54
CA PHE A 302 24.69 10.28 7.95
C PHE A 302 25.16 11.58 8.60
N HIS A 303 26.25 11.54 9.37
CA HIS A 303 26.90 12.74 9.91
C HIS A 303 27.71 13.45 8.81
N VAL A 304 27.07 14.27 7.98
CA VAL A 304 27.77 15.06 6.95
C VAL A 304 28.15 16.44 7.52
N SER A 305 29.44 16.65 7.75
CA SER A 305 30.01 17.96 8.11
C SER A 305 30.19 18.83 6.87
N SER A 306 29.21 19.70 6.57
CA SER A 306 29.30 20.66 5.46
C SER A 306 30.09 21.93 5.84
N PRO A 307 30.95 22.49 4.96
CA PRO A 307 31.59 23.80 5.14
C PRO A 307 30.60 24.96 5.36
N ALA A 308 29.38 24.85 4.82
CA ALA A 308 28.31 25.82 5.08
C ALA A 308 27.95 25.86 6.57
N LYS A 309 27.93 24.71 7.27
CA LYS A 309 27.75 24.67 8.73
C LYS A 309 28.89 25.37 9.47
N SER A 310 30.12 25.37 8.96
CA SER A 310 31.25 26.10 9.54
C SER A 310 31.10 27.62 9.39
N PHE A 311 30.66 28.07 8.21
CA PHE A 311 30.43 29.49 7.93
C PHE A 311 29.24 30.05 8.73
N PHE A 312 28.11 29.33 8.77
CA PHE A 312 26.96 29.69 9.61
C PHE A 312 27.28 29.62 11.11
N LYS A 313 28.16 28.73 11.55
CA LYS A 313 28.61 28.65 12.95
C LYS A 313 29.48 29.84 13.36
N LYS A 314 30.25 30.42 12.43
CA LYS A 314 31.02 31.66 12.63
C LYS A 314 30.12 32.90 12.59
N ALA A 315 29.19 32.98 11.63
CA ALA A 315 28.22 34.08 11.53
C ALA A 315 27.25 34.12 12.73
N ALA A 316 26.73 32.97 13.17
CA ALA A 316 25.87 32.87 14.34
C ALA A 316 26.62 33.13 15.67
N ALA A 317 27.93 32.86 15.73
CA ALA A 317 28.75 33.21 16.89
C ALA A 317 29.01 34.72 17.00
N ALA A 318 29.01 35.44 15.88
CA ALA A 318 29.16 36.90 15.85
C ALA A 318 27.84 37.65 16.12
N LEU A 319 26.68 37.07 15.78
CA LEU A 319 25.37 37.71 15.94
C LEU A 319 24.64 37.32 17.24
N PHE A 320 24.87 36.12 17.77
CA PHE A 320 24.12 35.58 18.92
C PHE A 320 25.05 34.88 19.92
N GLY A 321 25.97 35.66 20.50
CA GLY A 321 26.93 35.23 21.52
C GLY A 321 26.31 34.88 22.88
N GLY A 322 25.26 34.05 22.93
CA GLY A 322 24.61 33.58 24.15
C GLY A 322 24.26 32.09 24.07
N LYS A 323 24.76 31.27 25.01
CA LYS A 323 24.58 29.81 25.05
C LYS A 323 23.10 29.32 25.14
N ARG A 324 22.12 30.20 25.37
CA ARG A 324 20.69 29.82 25.57
C ARG A 324 19.84 29.81 24.29
N ASP A 325 20.21 30.55 23.24
CA ASP A 325 19.36 30.68 22.03
C ASP A 325 19.70 29.69 20.91
N LYS A 326 20.83 28.97 21.02
CA LYS A 326 21.21 27.92 20.07
C LYS A 326 20.33 26.66 20.17
N VAL A 327 19.79 26.33 21.33
CA VAL A 327 18.98 25.12 21.52
C VAL A 327 17.60 25.30 20.89
N LYS A 328 16.95 26.44 21.15
CA LYS A 328 15.63 26.77 20.59
C LYS A 328 15.61 26.82 19.05
N TYR A 329 16.63 27.40 18.41
CA TYR A 329 16.65 27.51 16.94
C TYR A 329 16.76 26.14 16.23
N TYR A 330 17.62 25.24 16.73
CA TYR A 330 17.75 23.89 16.15
C TYR A 330 16.55 22.99 16.50
N GLU A 331 15.89 23.21 17.64
CA GLU A 331 14.63 22.56 17.98
C GLU A 331 13.50 23.01 17.06
N THR A 332 13.34 24.31 16.78
CA THR A 332 12.31 24.81 15.86
C THR A 332 12.52 24.31 14.42
N LEU A 333 13.77 24.25 13.95
CA LEU A 333 14.07 23.77 12.59
C LEU A 333 13.84 22.25 12.45
N ASN A 334 14.18 21.47 13.49
CA ASN A 334 13.89 20.03 13.55
C ASN A 334 12.39 19.74 13.73
N LYS A 335 11.64 20.63 14.36
CA LYS A 335 10.18 20.50 14.55
C LYS A 335 9.43 20.74 13.24
N LEU A 336 9.81 21.78 12.49
CA LEU A 336 9.25 22.08 11.15
C LEU A 336 9.54 20.98 10.12
N THR A 337 10.75 20.42 10.11
CA THR A 337 11.13 19.33 9.18
C THR A 337 10.45 17.99 9.52
N LYS A 338 10.22 17.72 10.81
CA LYS A 338 9.50 16.53 11.27
C LYS A 338 7.99 16.62 10.97
N GLU A 339 7.40 17.81 11.07
CA GLU A 339 6.01 18.08 10.67
C GLU A 339 5.78 17.88 9.16
N GLU A 340 6.71 18.34 8.31
CA GLU A 340 6.64 18.12 6.85
C GLU A 340 6.80 16.64 6.46
N GLU A 341 7.67 15.90 7.15
CA GLU A 341 7.86 14.45 6.95
C GLU A 341 6.64 13.63 7.41
N GLU A 342 6.00 14.00 8.52
CA GLU A 342 4.79 13.34 9.01
C GLU A 342 3.59 13.59 8.08
N ILE A 343 3.41 14.82 7.60
CA ILE A 343 2.40 15.18 6.59
C ILE A 343 2.62 14.41 5.27
N TYR A 344 3.87 14.25 4.84
CA TYR A 344 4.22 13.50 3.63
C TYR A 344 3.95 11.99 3.78
N LYS A 345 4.29 11.42 4.95
CA LYS A 345 4.04 10.01 5.29
C LYS A 345 2.54 9.70 5.36
N LEU A 346 1.73 10.62 5.88
CA LEU A 346 0.26 10.56 5.89
C LEU A 346 -0.34 10.64 4.47
N ARG A 347 0.18 11.50 3.59
CA ARG A 347 -0.16 11.60 2.15
C ARG A 347 0.08 10.32 1.38
N HIS A 348 1.15 9.60 1.70
CA HIS A 348 1.51 8.37 1.02
C HIS A 348 0.67 7.17 1.48
N ASP A 349 0.39 7.06 2.78
CA ASP A 349 -0.37 5.92 3.29
C ASP A 349 -1.82 5.93 2.74
N LEU A 350 -2.47 7.09 2.53
CA LEU A 350 -3.86 7.22 2.01
C LEU A 350 -4.09 6.72 0.59
N LYS A 351 -3.14 6.94 -0.32
CA LYS A 351 -3.28 6.47 -1.71
C LYS A 351 -3.22 4.94 -1.82
N ASN A 352 -2.50 4.27 -0.92
CA ASN A 352 -2.32 2.83 -0.97
C ASN A 352 -3.55 2.05 -0.45
N THR A 353 -4.34 2.64 0.45
CA THR A 353 -5.55 2.00 1.02
C THR A 353 -6.74 2.02 0.07
N VAL A 354 -6.87 3.06 -0.76
CA VAL A 354 -7.90 3.17 -1.83
C VAL A 354 -7.71 2.09 -2.91
N ILE A 355 -6.46 1.71 -3.18
CA ILE A 355 -6.12 0.68 -4.18
C ILE A 355 -6.50 -0.73 -3.69
N SER A 356 -6.32 -1.03 -2.40
CA SER A 356 -6.73 -2.32 -1.82
C SER A 356 -8.26 -2.48 -1.74
N GLN A 357 -9.02 -1.41 -1.49
CA GLN A 357 -10.49 -1.47 -1.43
C GLN A 357 -11.13 -1.67 -2.82
N GLN A 358 -10.57 -1.09 -3.88
CA GLN A 358 -11.06 -1.30 -5.26
C GLN A 358 -10.68 -2.68 -5.84
N GLN A 359 -9.59 -3.31 -5.36
CA GLN A 359 -9.18 -4.65 -5.79
C GLN A 359 -10.04 -5.77 -5.18
N GLN A 360 -10.57 -5.59 -3.96
CA GLN A 360 -11.49 -6.56 -3.36
C GLN A 360 -12.88 -6.56 -4.02
N ILE A 361 -13.38 -5.41 -4.48
CA ILE A 361 -14.69 -5.30 -5.18
C ILE A 361 -14.64 -5.94 -6.58
N LYS A 362 -13.46 -5.96 -7.23
CA LYS A 362 -13.27 -6.55 -8.56
C LYS A 362 -13.16 -8.08 -8.56
N GLN A 363 -12.79 -8.69 -7.43
CA GLN A 363 -12.67 -10.16 -7.33
C GLN A 363 -14.01 -10.88 -7.10
N MET A 364 -15.08 -10.18 -6.75
CA MET A 364 -16.41 -10.78 -6.57
C MET A 364 -17.29 -10.76 -7.84
N THR A 365 -16.86 -10.07 -8.90
CA THR A 365 -17.70 -9.85 -10.10
C THR A 365 -17.24 -10.60 -11.36
N GLU A 366 -16.14 -11.35 -11.34
CA GLU A 366 -15.58 -12.02 -12.54
C GLU A 366 -15.78 -13.55 -12.66
N ASP A 367 -16.30 -14.25 -11.64
CA ASP A 367 -16.59 -15.70 -11.75
C ASP A 367 -18.08 -15.97 -12.05
N GLY A 368 -18.48 -15.70 -13.28
CA GLY A 368 -19.82 -15.99 -13.80
C GLY A 368 -19.79 -16.70 -15.15
N ARG A 369 -19.66 -18.03 -15.17
CA ARG A 369 -20.14 -18.86 -16.29
C ARG A 369 -20.75 -20.19 -15.80
N PRO A 370 -21.89 -20.62 -16.38
CA PRO A 370 -22.67 -21.74 -15.87
C PRO A 370 -22.18 -23.08 -16.46
N PRO A 371 -22.27 -24.21 -15.72
CA PRO A 371 -22.14 -25.53 -16.31
C PRO A 371 -23.52 -26.11 -16.68
N SER A 372 -23.58 -26.73 -17.87
CA SER A 372 -24.70 -27.53 -18.40
C SER A 372 -24.59 -29.01 -17.96
N PRO A 373 -25.64 -29.84 -18.12
CA PRO A 373 -25.91 -30.97 -17.24
C PRO A 373 -25.31 -32.30 -17.74
N SER A 374 -24.84 -33.13 -16.80
CA SER A 374 -24.58 -34.55 -17.05
C SER A 374 -25.24 -35.42 -15.98
N ALA A 375 -25.86 -36.49 -16.45
CA ALA A 375 -26.81 -37.38 -15.78
C ALA A 375 -26.21 -38.33 -14.73
N GLY A 376 -27.06 -38.76 -13.78
CA GLY A 376 -27.14 -40.18 -13.37
C GLY A 376 -26.88 -40.57 -11.91
N ARG A 377 -27.94 -40.49 -11.07
CA ARG A 377 -28.40 -41.44 -9.99
C ARG A 377 -27.49 -41.80 -8.78
N PRO A 378 -28.04 -42.34 -7.66
CA PRO A 378 -29.42 -42.27 -7.15
C PRO A 378 -29.56 -41.87 -5.65
N VAL A 379 -30.79 -41.39 -5.38
CA VAL A 379 -31.57 -41.24 -4.14
C VAL A 379 -31.12 -42.01 -2.89
N ALA A 380 -31.03 -41.29 -1.77
CA ALA A 380 -31.31 -41.81 -0.43
C ALA A 380 -32.21 -40.81 0.32
N LEU A 381 -33.33 -41.31 0.86
CA LEU A 381 -34.28 -40.59 1.71
C LEU A 381 -33.64 -40.23 3.06
N ALA A 382 -33.84 -39.00 3.53
CA ALA A 382 -33.86 -38.66 4.95
C ALA A 382 -34.65 -37.36 5.20
N THR A 383 -35.85 -37.53 5.74
CA THR A 383 -36.50 -36.77 6.82
C THR A 383 -36.47 -35.24 6.83
N GLU A 384 -37.68 -34.67 6.84
CA GLU A 384 -37.99 -33.28 7.17
C GLU A 384 -37.34 -32.82 8.49
N GLY A 385 -36.57 -31.75 8.40
CA GLY A 385 -36.11 -30.95 9.53
C GLY A 385 -35.95 -29.52 9.06
N LEU A 386 -36.58 -28.56 9.75
CA LEU A 386 -36.43 -27.13 9.51
C LEU A 386 -34.94 -26.76 9.38
N PRO A 387 -34.54 -25.89 8.42
CA PRO A 387 -33.19 -25.36 8.44
C PRO A 387 -33.05 -24.42 9.65
N PRO A 388 -31.98 -24.56 10.46
CA PRO A 388 -31.69 -23.57 11.49
C PRO A 388 -31.41 -22.24 10.79
N THR A 389 -32.02 -21.17 11.28
CA THR A 389 -31.68 -19.79 10.92
C THR A 389 -30.23 -19.54 11.28
N THR A 390 -29.32 -19.78 10.33
CA THR A 390 -27.97 -19.26 10.37
C THR A 390 -28.10 -17.74 10.42
N ARG A 391 -28.03 -17.15 11.62
CA ARG A 391 -27.76 -15.72 11.79
C ARG A 391 -26.52 -15.43 10.95
N ASP A 392 -26.69 -14.64 9.90
CA ASP A 392 -25.60 -14.10 9.09
C ASP A 392 -24.57 -13.51 10.07
N THR A 393 -23.48 -14.24 10.29
CA THR A 393 -22.50 -13.86 11.30
C THR A 393 -21.71 -12.71 10.70
N ILE A 394 -21.88 -11.50 11.25
CA ILE A 394 -21.19 -10.31 10.71
C ILE A 394 -19.72 -10.50 11.02
N ARG A 395 -18.90 -10.53 9.98
CA ARG A 395 -17.46 -10.64 10.15
C ARG A 395 -16.88 -9.27 10.50
N LEU A 396 -16.69 -9.03 11.79
CA LEU A 396 -16.04 -7.83 12.30
C LEU A 396 -14.57 -7.79 11.85
N ILE A 397 -14.13 -6.64 11.36
CA ILE A 397 -12.79 -6.42 10.82
C ILE A 397 -11.95 -5.57 11.78
N VAL A 398 -12.44 -4.40 12.19
CA VAL A 398 -11.80 -3.49 13.17
C VAL A 398 -12.86 -2.65 13.89
N ARG A 399 -12.59 -2.24 15.13
CA ARG A 399 -13.40 -1.28 15.92
C ARG A 399 -12.51 -0.28 16.65
N GLY A 400 -13.06 0.88 17.00
CA GLY A 400 -12.44 1.85 17.91
C GLY A 400 -13.48 2.61 18.72
N SER A 401 -13.15 2.93 19.98
CA SER A 401 -14.03 3.62 20.92
C SER A 401 -13.28 4.72 21.68
N LEU A 402 -13.97 5.81 22.01
CA LEU A 402 -13.49 6.83 22.95
C LEU A 402 -13.26 6.19 24.34
N GLY A 403 -12.23 6.62 25.07
CA GLY A 403 -11.95 6.19 26.46
C GLY A 403 -11.25 4.83 26.65
N SER A 404 -10.87 4.11 25.59
CA SER A 404 -10.38 2.71 25.69
C SER A 404 -8.98 2.49 26.29
N CYS A 405 -8.33 3.51 26.87
CA CYS A 405 -6.99 3.41 27.46
C CYS A 405 -7.00 3.34 29.01
N SER A 406 -7.66 2.34 29.57
CA SER A 406 -7.40 1.88 30.94
C SER A 406 -6.96 0.41 30.89
N SER A 407 -5.75 0.17 31.39
CA SER A 407 -5.05 -1.10 31.31
C SER A 407 -5.61 -2.12 32.30
N SER A 408 -6.64 -2.86 31.88
CA SER A 408 -6.95 -4.19 32.42
C SER A 408 -7.86 -4.91 31.44
N SER A 409 -7.50 -6.16 31.13
CA SER A 409 -8.44 -7.12 30.55
C SER A 409 -9.71 -7.09 31.40
N GLU A 410 -10.86 -6.82 30.77
CA GLU A 410 -12.17 -6.53 31.39
C GLU A 410 -12.35 -5.08 31.91
N CYS A 411 -12.43 -4.11 31.00
CA CYS A 411 -13.13 -2.85 31.30
C CYS A 411 -14.51 -2.89 30.63
N LEU A 412 -15.53 -3.05 31.47
CA LEU A 412 -16.93 -2.72 31.19
C LEU A 412 -16.98 -1.38 30.43
N GLU A 413 -17.77 -1.34 29.36
CA GLU A 413 -18.00 -0.12 28.57
C GLU A 413 -18.25 1.08 29.49
N ASP A 414 -17.68 2.24 29.16
CA ASP A 414 -18.13 3.50 29.74
C ASP A 414 -19.67 3.56 29.62
N SER A 415 -20.35 3.67 30.76
CA SER A 415 -21.81 3.43 30.89
C SER A 415 -22.65 4.26 29.91
N THR A 416 -22.14 5.41 29.46
CA THR A 416 -22.80 6.30 28.51
C THR A 416 -22.78 5.79 27.07
N THR A 417 -21.65 5.28 26.56
CA THR A 417 -21.59 4.74 25.19
C THR A 417 -22.47 3.49 25.08
N GLY A 418 -22.43 2.64 26.10
CA GLY A 418 -23.33 1.49 26.23
C GLY A 418 -24.80 1.90 26.24
N SER A 419 -25.17 2.87 27.07
CA SER A 419 -26.54 3.39 27.18
C SER A 419 -27.05 4.00 25.86
N VAL A 420 -26.22 4.78 25.16
CA VAL A 420 -26.58 5.34 23.85
C VAL A 420 -26.83 4.23 22.84
N ALA A 421 -25.91 3.26 22.74
CA ALA A 421 -26.05 2.13 21.82
C ALA A 421 -27.27 1.25 22.14
N GLU A 422 -27.56 1.00 23.42
CA GLU A 422 -28.74 0.26 23.88
C GLU A 422 -30.05 0.98 23.52
N THR A 423 -30.10 2.31 23.69
CA THR A 423 -31.25 3.13 23.32
C THR A 423 -31.54 2.99 21.83
N ILE A 424 -30.52 3.16 20.98
CA ILE A 424 -30.65 3.02 19.52
C ILE A 424 -31.03 1.59 19.12
N THR A 425 -30.44 0.59 19.78
CA THR A 425 -30.77 -0.83 19.58
C THR A 425 -32.24 -1.11 19.88
N SER A 426 -32.75 -0.62 21.01
CA SER A 426 -34.14 -0.79 21.43
C SER A 426 -35.11 -0.13 20.44
N VAL A 427 -34.79 1.09 20.01
CA VAL A 427 -35.60 1.86 19.06
C VAL A 427 -35.65 1.18 17.69
N LEU A 428 -34.51 0.79 17.14
CA LEU A 428 -34.43 0.16 15.82
C LEU A 428 -35.05 -1.24 15.83
N ARG A 429 -34.81 -2.03 16.88
CA ARG A 429 -35.45 -3.33 17.11
C ARG A 429 -36.97 -3.21 17.19
N GLY A 430 -37.45 -2.32 18.06
CA GLY A 430 -38.88 -2.09 18.24
C GLY A 430 -39.55 -1.66 16.94
N CYS A 431 -38.88 -0.85 16.13
CA CYS A 431 -39.35 -0.51 14.79
C CYS A 431 -39.44 -1.74 13.87
N LEU A 432 -38.37 -2.51 13.72
CA LEU A 432 -38.31 -3.67 12.83
C LEU A 432 -39.30 -4.80 13.20
N GLU A 433 -39.47 -5.05 14.49
CA GLU A 433 -40.36 -6.11 15.00
C GLU A 433 -41.84 -5.77 14.81
N ASN A 434 -42.21 -4.49 14.88
CA ASN A 434 -43.61 -4.03 14.83
C ASN A 434 -44.01 -3.41 13.47
N MET A 435 -43.07 -3.22 12.55
CA MET A 435 -43.33 -2.64 11.24
C MET A 435 -44.00 -3.64 10.28
N PRO A 436 -45.13 -3.27 9.63
CA PRO A 436 -45.80 -4.12 8.63
C PRO A 436 -44.95 -4.25 7.36
N LYS A 437 -45.23 -5.27 6.55
CA LYS A 437 -44.65 -5.40 5.20
C LYS A 437 -45.31 -4.39 4.28
N ALA A 438 -44.50 -3.66 3.50
CA ALA A 438 -44.97 -2.75 2.46
C ALA A 438 -43.94 -2.71 1.33
N ASP A 439 -44.40 -2.43 0.12
CA ASP A 439 -43.53 -2.32 -1.06
C ASP A 439 -43.22 -0.85 -1.43
N ASP A 440 -44.02 0.09 -0.91
CA ASP A 440 -43.89 1.52 -1.20
C ASP A 440 -42.99 2.23 -0.17
N ILE A 441 -42.21 3.20 -0.65
CA ILE A 441 -41.48 4.14 0.19
C ILE A 441 -42.49 5.15 0.77
N PRO A 442 -42.59 5.30 2.11
CA PRO A 442 -43.45 6.30 2.71
C PRO A 442 -43.11 7.70 2.23
N LYS A 443 -44.07 8.64 2.24
CA LYS A 443 -43.78 10.02 1.83
C LYS A 443 -42.69 10.62 2.73
N GLY A 444 -41.60 11.06 2.12
CA GLY A 444 -40.48 11.69 2.81
C GLY A 444 -40.93 12.93 3.59
N THR A 445 -40.34 13.11 4.76
CA THR A 445 -40.47 14.31 5.59
C THR A 445 -39.20 15.14 5.43
N GLU A 446 -39.33 16.47 5.34
CA GLU A 446 -38.17 17.35 5.37
C GLU A 446 -37.48 17.30 6.74
N CYS A 447 -36.17 17.03 6.75
CA CYS A 447 -35.35 17.07 7.95
C CYS A 447 -34.39 18.25 7.82
N SER A 448 -34.71 19.35 8.51
CA SER A 448 -33.86 20.54 8.52
C SER A 448 -32.65 20.34 9.44
N ASN A 449 -31.46 20.70 8.95
CA ASN A 449 -30.21 20.74 9.73
C ASN A 449 -29.76 19.39 10.32
N LEU A 450 -29.99 18.27 9.60
CA LEU A 450 -29.35 16.99 9.94
C LEU A 450 -27.83 17.14 9.80
N GLN A 451 -27.07 16.92 10.86
CA GLN A 451 -25.63 16.71 10.77
C GLN A 451 -25.35 15.22 10.60
N TRP A 452 -24.54 14.88 9.60
CA TRP A 452 -24.20 13.49 9.29
C TRP A 452 -22.82 13.41 8.64
N VAL A 453 -22.23 12.23 8.60
CA VAL A 453 -20.89 12.02 8.04
C VAL A 453 -20.96 11.93 6.53
N THR A 454 -20.44 12.94 5.83
CA THR A 454 -20.39 12.97 4.36
C THR A 454 -19.15 12.26 3.82
N LYS A 455 -18.03 12.31 4.55
CA LYS A 455 -16.74 11.73 4.15
C LYS A 455 -16.07 11.08 5.36
N TRP A 456 -15.30 10.02 5.12
CA TRP A 456 -14.55 9.34 6.18
C TRP A 456 -13.27 8.69 5.64
N VAL A 457 -12.32 8.48 6.54
CA VAL A 457 -11.04 7.83 6.27
C VAL A 457 -10.67 6.94 7.45
N ASP A 458 -10.40 5.65 7.17
CA ASP A 458 -9.98 4.67 8.18
C ASP A 458 -8.46 4.52 8.20
N TYR A 459 -7.82 5.07 9.25
CA TYR A 459 -6.38 5.02 9.54
C TYR A 459 -6.10 4.41 10.92
N SER A 460 -7.00 3.55 11.37
CA SER A 460 -6.98 2.91 12.68
C SER A 460 -5.76 2.02 12.92
N ASN A 461 -5.05 1.62 11.87
CA ASN A 461 -3.78 0.88 12.01
C ASN A 461 -2.62 1.74 12.55
N LYS A 462 -2.75 3.08 12.54
CA LYS A 462 -1.63 3.98 12.85
C LYS A 462 -2.02 5.21 13.65
N TYR A 463 -3.11 5.89 13.28
CA TYR A 463 -3.47 7.18 13.87
C TYR A 463 -4.87 7.20 14.46
N GLY A 464 -5.86 6.64 13.76
CA GLY A 464 -7.24 6.69 14.17
C GLY A 464 -8.22 6.73 12.99
N PHE A 465 -9.48 6.97 13.30
CA PHE A 465 -10.56 7.07 12.32
C PHE A 465 -10.98 8.53 12.15
N GLY A 466 -10.93 9.02 10.92
CA GLY A 466 -11.27 10.39 10.55
C GLY A 466 -12.62 10.47 9.85
N TYR A 467 -13.38 11.53 10.11
CA TYR A 467 -14.65 11.80 9.44
C TYR A 467 -14.86 13.30 9.25
N GLN A 468 -15.64 13.65 8.22
CA GLN A 468 -16.12 15.00 7.98
C GLN A 468 -17.65 15.00 8.04
N LEU A 469 -18.19 15.93 8.80
CA LEU A 469 -19.62 16.19 8.91
C LEU A 469 -20.11 17.08 7.77
N SER A 470 -21.42 17.08 7.55
CA SER A 470 -22.10 17.87 6.52
C SER A 470 -22.02 19.39 6.71
N ASP A 471 -21.54 19.86 7.86
CA ASP A 471 -21.26 21.25 8.19
C ASP A 471 -19.75 21.61 8.05
N HIS A 472 -18.95 20.72 7.48
CA HIS A 472 -17.50 20.83 7.27
C HIS A 472 -16.62 20.73 8.53
N ILE A 473 -17.21 20.38 9.69
CA ILE A 473 -16.44 19.99 10.87
C ILE A 473 -15.76 18.65 10.58
N VAL A 474 -14.47 18.56 10.93
CA VAL A 474 -13.67 17.36 10.75
C VAL A 474 -13.32 16.80 12.11
N GLY A 475 -13.65 15.53 12.35
CA GLY A 475 -13.33 14.82 13.60
C GLY A 475 -12.35 13.68 13.38
N VAL A 476 -11.55 13.38 14.40
CA VAL A 476 -10.66 12.21 14.46
C VAL A 476 -10.81 11.52 15.81
N LEU A 477 -11.18 10.24 15.79
CA LEU A 477 -11.07 9.36 16.95
C LEU A 477 -9.73 8.63 16.88
N PHE A 478 -8.79 9.01 17.75
CA PHE A 478 -7.44 8.47 17.79
C PHE A 478 -7.38 7.09 18.43
N ASN A 479 -6.36 6.32 18.05
CA ASN A 479 -6.14 4.97 18.59
C ASN A 479 -5.89 4.92 20.10
N ASN A 480 -5.47 6.04 20.70
CA ASN A 480 -5.33 6.18 22.14
C ASN A 480 -6.67 6.47 22.85
N GLY A 481 -7.81 6.35 22.16
CA GLY A 481 -9.13 6.56 22.72
C GLY A 481 -9.51 8.02 22.95
N THR A 482 -8.74 8.98 22.43
CA THR A 482 -9.07 10.42 22.50
C THR A 482 -9.69 10.89 21.19
N HIS A 483 -10.44 11.99 21.22
CA HIS A 483 -11.08 12.56 20.03
C HIS A 483 -10.73 14.04 19.86
N MET A 484 -10.57 14.49 18.61
CA MET A 484 -10.48 15.92 18.30
C MET A 484 -11.40 16.31 17.15
N SER A 485 -12.01 17.49 17.24
CA SER A 485 -12.75 18.15 16.16
C SER A 485 -12.06 19.45 15.75
N LEU A 486 -11.92 19.65 14.44
CA LEU A 486 -11.56 20.93 13.81
C LEU A 486 -12.84 21.57 13.27
N LEU A 487 -13.19 22.76 13.76
CA LEU A 487 -14.39 23.47 13.32
C LEU A 487 -14.29 23.88 11.84
N ALA A 488 -15.44 24.24 11.27
CA ALA A 488 -15.55 24.68 9.87
C ALA A 488 -14.67 25.91 9.56
N ASP A 489 -14.38 26.75 10.58
CA ASP A 489 -13.47 27.89 10.48
C ASP A 489 -11.99 27.51 10.24
N LYS A 490 -11.65 26.22 10.39
CA LYS A 490 -10.30 25.63 10.34
C LYS A 490 -9.31 26.26 11.33
N LYS A 491 -9.82 26.98 12.34
CA LYS A 491 -9.03 27.71 13.34
C LYS A 491 -9.19 27.13 14.73
N THR A 492 -10.34 26.57 15.05
CA THR A 492 -10.69 26.14 16.41
C THR A 492 -10.67 24.62 16.53
N VAL A 493 -9.94 24.10 17.52
CA VAL A 493 -9.86 22.67 17.83
C VAL A 493 -10.52 22.38 19.17
N HIS A 494 -11.40 21.39 19.18
CA HIS A 494 -11.98 20.80 20.38
C HIS A 494 -11.33 19.44 20.61
N TYR A 495 -10.88 19.18 21.84
CA TYR A 495 -10.27 17.93 22.25
C TYR A 495 -11.08 17.29 23.37
N TYR A 496 -11.38 16.02 23.21
CA TYR A 496 -12.12 15.19 24.16
C TYR A 496 -11.23 14.02 24.58
N ALA A 497 -10.78 14.02 25.83
CA ALA A 497 -10.04 12.89 26.40
C ALA A 497 -10.98 11.73 26.77
N GLU A 498 -12.13 12.10 27.32
CA GLU A 498 -13.22 11.24 27.80
C GLU A 498 -14.56 11.96 27.57
N LEU A 499 -15.68 11.25 27.73
CA LEU A 499 -17.01 11.80 27.53
C LEU A 499 -17.26 13.04 28.40
N GLY A 500 -17.71 14.13 27.78
CA GLY A 500 -18.09 15.37 28.47
C GLY A 500 -16.95 16.32 28.82
N GLN A 501 -15.68 15.87 28.88
CA GLN A 501 -14.55 16.76 29.13
C GLN A 501 -13.98 17.31 27.81
N CYS A 502 -14.11 18.62 27.59
CA CYS A 502 -13.69 19.30 26.37
C CYS A 502 -12.63 20.37 26.67
N SER A 503 -11.49 20.29 25.99
CA SER A 503 -10.49 21.37 25.94
C SER A 503 -10.56 22.05 24.58
N VAL A 504 -10.51 23.38 24.55
CA VAL A 504 -10.59 24.17 23.31
C VAL A 504 -9.33 25.00 23.15
N PHE A 505 -8.73 24.96 21.97
CA PHE A 505 -7.54 25.75 21.65
C PHE A 505 -7.49 26.11 20.16
N SER A 506 -6.67 27.10 19.83
CA SER A 506 -6.49 27.58 18.46
C SER A 506 -5.45 26.74 17.71
N THR A 507 -5.67 26.52 16.42
CA THR A 507 -4.70 25.91 15.50
C THR A 507 -3.40 26.70 15.34
N SER A 508 -3.38 27.97 15.75
CA SER A 508 -2.20 28.84 15.78
C SER A 508 -1.47 28.80 17.14
N ASP A 509 -2.11 28.27 18.18
CA ASP A 509 -1.59 28.20 19.55
C ASP A 509 -1.91 26.83 20.15
N VAL A 510 -1.30 25.80 19.56
CA VAL A 510 -1.52 24.40 19.91
C VAL A 510 -0.61 24.01 21.08
N PRO A 511 -1.14 23.48 22.19
CA PRO A 511 -0.33 22.95 23.29
C PRO A 511 0.67 21.90 22.78
N GLU A 512 1.91 21.92 23.28
CA GLU A 512 3.00 21.11 22.71
C GLU A 512 2.71 19.62 22.61
N HIS A 513 1.96 19.07 23.57
CA HIS A 513 1.58 17.66 23.62
C HIS A 513 0.51 17.28 22.58
N PHE A 514 -0.25 18.25 22.05
CA PHE A 514 -1.29 18.03 21.04
C PHE A 514 -0.83 18.26 19.61
N ILE A 515 0.40 18.75 19.38
CA ILE A 515 0.90 19.10 18.04
C ILE A 515 0.75 17.93 17.06
N GLY A 516 1.18 16.72 17.44
CA GLY A 516 1.06 15.55 16.56
C GLY A 516 -0.38 15.20 16.20
N GLN A 517 -1.29 15.23 17.17
CA GLN A 517 -2.72 14.94 16.96
C GLN A 517 -3.39 16.02 16.10
N VAL A 518 -3.09 17.29 16.33
CA VAL A 518 -3.60 18.40 15.51
C VAL A 518 -3.07 18.35 14.08
N THR A 519 -1.82 17.93 13.89
CA THR A 519 -1.25 17.70 12.56
C THR A 519 -2.01 16.60 11.81
N VAL A 520 -2.31 15.47 12.45
CA VAL A 520 -3.15 14.41 11.87
C VAL A 520 -4.56 14.92 11.54
N LEU A 521 -5.18 15.67 12.46
CA LEU A 521 -6.50 16.28 12.28
C LEU A 521 -6.56 17.21 11.07
N LYS A 522 -5.63 18.18 10.96
CA LYS A 522 -5.50 19.09 9.81
C LYS A 522 -5.27 18.31 8.52
N TYR A 523 -4.45 17.26 8.60
CA TYR A 523 -4.15 16.43 7.46
C TYR A 523 -5.39 15.67 6.95
N PHE A 524 -6.17 15.02 7.82
CA PHE A 524 -7.41 14.35 7.43
C PHE A 524 -8.41 15.35 6.86
N ALA A 525 -8.53 16.54 7.45
CA ALA A 525 -9.39 17.60 6.94
C ALA A 525 -9.03 17.97 5.50
N HIS A 526 -7.74 18.27 5.26
CA HIS A 526 -7.26 18.62 3.93
C HIS A 526 -7.42 17.48 2.92
N TYR A 527 -7.15 16.23 3.32
CA TYR A 527 -7.33 15.09 2.42
C TYR A 527 -8.79 14.89 2.00
N MET A 528 -9.73 14.91 2.96
CA MET A 528 -11.15 14.69 2.67
C MET A 528 -11.69 15.81 1.78
N GLU A 529 -11.21 17.03 1.95
CA GLU A 529 -11.55 18.17 1.12
C GLU A 529 -11.03 18.03 -0.32
N GLU A 530 -9.76 17.66 -0.51
CA GLU A 530 -9.14 17.56 -1.85
C GLU A 530 -9.49 16.28 -2.62
N ASN A 531 -9.74 15.15 -1.95
CA ASN A 531 -9.72 13.83 -2.58
C ASN A 531 -11.04 13.07 -2.54
N LEU A 532 -12.02 13.51 -1.73
CA LEU A 532 -13.28 12.81 -1.55
C LEU A 532 -14.47 13.70 -1.94
N MET A 533 -15.47 13.11 -2.59
CA MET A 533 -16.76 13.76 -2.87
C MET A 533 -17.73 13.54 -1.70
N ASP A 534 -18.70 14.44 -1.53
CA ASP A 534 -19.74 14.27 -0.52
C ASP A 534 -20.64 13.04 -0.81
N GLY A 535 -21.12 12.42 0.26
CA GLY A 535 -21.80 11.12 0.22
C GLY A 535 -23.30 11.15 -0.10
N GLY A 536 -23.89 12.30 -0.43
CA GLY A 536 -25.34 12.55 -0.49
C GLY A 536 -25.68 14.02 -0.81
N ASP A 537 -26.97 14.33 -0.96
CA ASP A 537 -27.51 15.63 -1.39
C ASP A 537 -28.00 16.55 -0.25
N LEU A 538 -27.94 16.08 1.00
CA LEU A 538 -28.36 16.86 2.17
C LEU A 538 -27.34 17.95 2.52
N VAL A 539 -27.79 19.20 2.44
CA VAL A 539 -27.02 20.39 2.83
C VAL A 539 -27.31 20.75 4.28
N SER A 540 -26.27 20.99 5.07
CA SER A 540 -26.39 21.48 6.46
C SER A 540 -25.75 22.86 6.56
N GLN A 541 -26.31 23.72 7.42
CA GLN A 541 -25.68 25.01 7.69
C GLN A 541 -24.48 24.83 8.63
N PRO A 542 -23.37 25.57 8.43
CA PRO A 542 -22.21 25.53 9.31
C PRO A 542 -22.55 26.08 10.69
N ASP A 543 -22.43 25.26 11.73
CA ASP A 543 -22.48 25.70 13.13
C ASP A 543 -21.09 26.17 13.58
N THR A 544 -20.99 27.41 14.04
CA THR A 544 -19.72 28.08 14.37
C THR A 544 -19.38 28.07 15.86
N HIS A 545 -20.23 27.54 16.74
CA HIS A 545 -20.05 27.70 18.19
C HIS A 545 -19.49 26.48 18.91
N MET A 546 -19.99 25.26 18.62
CA MET A 546 -19.54 24.01 19.24
C MET A 546 -19.81 22.82 18.30
N PRO A 547 -18.93 21.79 18.25
CA PRO A 547 -19.24 20.56 17.55
C PRO A 547 -20.36 19.83 18.31
N ARG A 548 -21.55 19.77 17.71
CA ARG A 548 -22.69 19.01 18.27
C ARG A 548 -22.44 17.50 18.24
N LEU A 549 -21.75 17.01 17.20
CA LEU A 549 -21.42 15.60 17.02
C LEU A 549 -19.93 15.32 17.20
N TYR A 550 -19.59 14.44 18.13
CA TYR A 550 -18.31 13.77 18.22
C TYR A 550 -18.48 12.25 18.31
N LEU A 551 -17.57 11.53 17.66
CA LEU A 551 -17.67 10.09 17.45
C LEU A 551 -17.32 9.34 18.73
N LEU A 552 -18.26 8.55 19.25
CA LEU A 552 -18.04 7.66 20.40
C LEU A 552 -17.42 6.34 19.99
N GLN A 553 -17.96 5.75 18.90
CA GLN A 553 -17.56 4.42 18.46
C GLN A 553 -17.74 4.28 16.95
N TRP A 554 -16.83 3.54 16.32
CA TRP A 554 -17.02 3.06 14.96
C TRP A 554 -16.66 1.57 14.85
N LEU A 555 -17.31 0.90 13.91
CA LEU A 555 -17.17 -0.54 13.70
C LEU A 555 -17.23 -0.86 12.21
N LYS A 556 -16.28 -1.67 11.75
CA LYS A 556 -16.15 -2.07 10.36
C LYS A 556 -16.42 -3.56 10.19
N SER A 557 -17.34 -3.88 9.29
CA SER A 557 -17.58 -5.23 8.79
C SER A 557 -17.06 -5.37 7.34
N ASP A 558 -17.23 -6.54 6.75
CA ASP A 558 -16.99 -6.78 5.32
C ASP A 558 -18.02 -6.12 4.40
N ARG A 559 -19.24 -5.83 4.89
CA ARG A 559 -20.30 -5.21 4.08
C ARG A 559 -20.56 -3.73 4.35
N ALA A 560 -20.27 -3.24 5.56
CA ALA A 560 -20.58 -1.87 5.95
C ALA A 560 -19.66 -1.29 7.05
N LEU A 561 -19.71 0.03 7.18
CA LEU A 561 -19.13 0.83 8.26
C LEU A 561 -20.22 1.43 9.14
N MET A 562 -20.14 1.24 10.45
CA MET A 562 -21.04 1.80 11.45
C MET A 562 -20.33 2.86 12.28
N MET A 563 -21.03 3.96 12.58
CA MET A 563 -20.56 5.09 13.38
C MET A 563 -21.64 5.51 14.38
N LEU A 564 -21.27 5.69 15.64
CA LEU A 564 -22.14 6.09 16.75
C LEU A 564 -21.61 7.36 17.42
N PHE A 565 -22.47 8.35 17.57
CA PHE A 565 -22.14 9.68 18.08
C PHE A 565 -22.74 9.95 19.47
N ASN A 566 -22.22 10.98 20.12
CA ASN A 566 -22.55 11.38 21.49
C ASN A 566 -24.04 11.73 21.73
N ASP A 567 -24.76 12.19 20.72
CA ASP A 567 -26.18 12.56 20.84
C ASP A 567 -27.14 11.43 20.43
N GLY A 568 -26.61 10.23 20.17
CA GLY A 568 -27.38 9.10 19.67
C GLY A 568 -27.54 9.06 18.15
N THR A 569 -26.96 10.01 17.41
CA THR A 569 -26.86 9.88 15.95
C THR A 569 -26.07 8.62 15.60
N PHE A 570 -26.67 7.80 14.74
CA PHE A 570 -26.18 6.49 14.34
C PHE A 570 -26.19 6.40 12.82
N GLN A 571 -25.05 6.08 12.22
CA GLN A 571 -24.90 6.03 10.77
C GLN A 571 -24.25 4.72 10.31
N VAL A 572 -24.80 4.11 9.26
CA VAL A 572 -24.27 2.93 8.60
C VAL A 572 -24.09 3.20 7.10
N ASN A 573 -22.87 2.97 6.60
CA ASN A 573 -22.52 3.14 5.20
C ASN A 573 -22.21 1.77 4.57
N PHE A 574 -22.97 1.35 3.56
CA PHE A 574 -22.81 0.07 2.87
C PHE A 574 -21.82 0.20 1.70
N TYR A 575 -20.89 -0.75 1.56
CA TYR A 575 -19.81 -0.64 0.58
C TYR A 575 -20.20 -1.05 -0.84
N HIS A 576 -21.07 -2.05 -0.96
CA HIS A 576 -21.37 -2.70 -2.24
C HIS A 576 -22.14 -1.77 -3.20
N ASP A 577 -23.12 -1.05 -2.66
CA ASP A 577 -24.05 -0.22 -3.42
C ASP A 577 -24.02 1.26 -2.99
N HIS A 578 -23.11 1.61 -2.08
CA HIS A 578 -22.92 2.98 -1.58
C HIS A 578 -24.13 3.59 -0.84
N THR A 579 -25.15 2.79 -0.51
CA THR A 579 -26.31 3.23 0.26
C THR A 579 -25.96 3.54 1.71
N LYS A 580 -26.76 4.37 2.38
CA LYS A 580 -26.53 4.78 3.77
C LYS A 580 -27.82 4.85 4.56
N ILE A 581 -27.73 4.49 5.83
CA ILE A 581 -28.77 4.72 6.83
C ILE A 581 -28.21 5.67 7.87
N ILE A 582 -28.98 6.70 8.22
CA ILE A 582 -28.70 7.61 9.32
C ILE A 582 -29.94 7.63 10.20
N LEU A 583 -29.80 7.29 11.47
CA LEU A 583 -30.83 7.44 12.49
C LEU A 583 -30.40 8.56 13.45
N CYS A 584 -31.28 9.52 13.67
CA CYS A 584 -31.02 10.63 14.60
C CYS A 584 -32.31 11.02 15.32
N THR A 585 -32.17 11.83 16.37
CA THR A 585 -33.32 12.42 17.08
C THR A 585 -33.49 13.88 16.67
N GLN A 586 -34.71 14.25 16.26
CA GLN A 586 -35.08 15.63 15.94
C GLN A 586 -36.42 15.97 16.60
N ARG A 587 -36.46 17.03 17.44
CA ARG A 587 -37.67 17.45 18.19
C ARG A 587 -38.33 16.29 18.96
N GLU A 588 -37.52 15.47 19.63
CA GLU A 588 -37.95 14.28 20.39
C GLU A 588 -38.52 13.12 19.55
N GLU A 589 -38.51 13.22 18.21
CA GLU A 589 -38.86 12.12 17.31
C GLU A 589 -37.60 11.48 16.70
N TYR A 590 -37.62 10.15 16.52
CA TYR A 590 -36.58 9.44 15.78
C TYR A 590 -36.83 9.55 14.27
N MET A 591 -35.82 10.02 13.56
CA MET A 591 -35.81 10.18 12.11
C MET A 591 -34.84 9.19 11.50
N LEU A 592 -35.27 8.47 10.46
CA LEU A 592 -34.44 7.59 9.65
C LEU A 592 -34.27 8.22 8.27
N THR A 593 -33.03 8.59 7.93
CA THR A 593 -32.65 9.02 6.59
C THR A 593 -32.02 7.85 5.85
N TYR A 594 -32.56 7.54 4.67
CA TYR A 594 -32.01 6.60 3.71
C TYR A 594 -31.41 7.38 2.54
N ILE A 595 -30.13 7.14 2.24
CA ILE A 595 -29.48 7.63 1.02
C ILE A 595 -29.33 6.45 0.09
N ASN A 596 -29.97 6.51 -1.08
CA ASN A 596 -29.99 5.43 -2.06
C ASN A 596 -28.73 5.40 -2.94
N GLU A 597 -28.69 4.49 -3.92
CA GLU A 597 -27.56 4.30 -4.83
C GLU A 597 -27.29 5.54 -5.70
N GLU A 598 -28.36 6.28 -6.05
CA GLU A 598 -28.31 7.54 -6.77
C GLU A 598 -27.89 8.74 -5.89
N ARG A 599 -27.58 8.51 -4.61
CA ARG A 599 -27.22 9.52 -3.61
C ARG A 599 -28.34 10.51 -3.26
N VAL A 600 -29.58 10.15 -3.57
CA VAL A 600 -30.77 10.90 -3.19
C VAL A 600 -31.17 10.48 -1.79
N SER A 601 -31.37 11.47 -0.92
CA SER A 601 -31.82 11.24 0.45
C SER A 601 -33.34 11.21 0.57
N SER A 602 -33.83 10.36 1.45
CA SER A 602 -35.23 10.34 1.87
C SER A 602 -35.28 10.15 3.38
N THR A 603 -35.97 11.05 4.10
CA THR A 603 -36.05 11.00 5.56
C THR A 603 -37.47 10.67 6.01
N PHE A 604 -37.59 9.77 6.98
CA PHE A 604 -38.86 9.26 7.49
C PHE A 604 -38.88 9.37 9.00
N ARG A 605 -40.05 9.67 9.57
CA ARG A 605 -40.27 9.44 11.00
C ARG A 605 -40.34 7.94 11.23
N LEU A 606 -39.66 7.47 12.27
CA LEU A 606 -39.68 6.05 12.62
C LEU A 606 -41.11 5.57 12.99
N SER A 607 -41.94 6.47 13.55
CA SER A 607 -43.37 6.25 13.79
C SER A 607 -44.19 6.07 12.51
N SER A 608 -43.82 6.75 11.42
CA SER A 608 -44.43 6.54 10.11
C SER A 608 -44.06 5.18 9.54
N LEU A 609 -42.80 4.75 9.66
CA LEU A 609 -42.39 3.41 9.23
C LEU A 609 -43.13 2.32 10.02
N LEU A 610 -43.26 2.48 11.34
CA LEU A 610 -44.05 1.59 12.20
C LEU A 610 -45.49 1.40 11.73
N THR A 611 -46.10 2.43 11.12
CA THR A 611 -47.50 2.40 10.67
C THR A 611 -47.62 1.90 9.24
N SER A 612 -46.73 2.36 8.35
CA SER A 612 -46.87 2.21 6.90
C SER A 612 -45.98 1.12 6.30
N GLY A 613 -44.99 0.61 7.04
CA GLY A 613 -43.99 -0.29 6.49
C GLY A 613 -42.91 0.44 5.71
N CYS A 614 -42.00 -0.35 5.13
CA CYS A 614 -41.01 0.13 4.16
C CYS A 614 -40.62 -0.99 3.20
N PRO A 615 -40.02 -0.66 2.03
CA PRO A 615 -39.59 -1.66 1.07
C PRO A 615 -38.59 -2.65 1.66
N ALA A 616 -38.59 -3.87 1.11
CA ALA A 616 -37.73 -4.96 1.59
C ALA A 616 -36.24 -4.58 1.64
N ASP A 617 -35.76 -3.77 0.69
CA ASP A 617 -34.37 -3.30 0.66
C ASP A 617 -34.00 -2.44 1.87
N LEU A 618 -34.82 -1.42 2.18
CA LEU A 618 -34.61 -0.56 3.35
C LEU A 618 -34.72 -1.37 4.64
N ARG A 619 -35.69 -2.29 4.72
CA ARG A 619 -35.85 -3.18 5.88
C ARG A 619 -34.62 -4.05 6.10
N GLN A 620 -34.07 -4.68 5.06
CA GLN A 620 -32.86 -5.50 5.17
C GLN A 620 -31.65 -4.72 5.66
N ARG A 621 -31.50 -3.47 5.21
CA ARG A 621 -30.41 -2.58 5.67
C ARG A 621 -30.60 -2.15 7.12
N MET A 622 -31.83 -1.89 7.55
CA MET A 622 -32.16 -1.64 8.96
C MET A 622 -31.85 -2.87 9.82
N GLU A 623 -32.21 -4.08 9.37
CA GLU A 623 -31.91 -5.34 10.06
C GLU A 623 -30.39 -5.58 10.16
N TYR A 624 -29.63 -5.32 9.09
CA TYR A 624 -28.17 -5.40 9.11
C TYR A 624 -27.56 -4.39 10.09
N SER A 625 -28.08 -3.15 10.09
CA SER A 625 -27.63 -2.09 10.99
C SER A 625 -27.88 -2.44 12.46
N LEU A 626 -29.04 -3.03 12.77
CA LEU A 626 -29.34 -3.56 14.11
C LEU A 626 -28.38 -4.69 14.50
N ASN A 627 -28.09 -5.61 13.57
CA ASN A 627 -27.14 -6.68 13.84
C ASN A 627 -25.71 -6.16 14.12
N MET A 628 -25.28 -5.09 13.45
CA MET A 628 -24.00 -4.43 13.76
C MET A 628 -23.98 -3.84 15.18
N LEU A 629 -25.08 -3.23 15.63
CA LEU A 629 -25.21 -2.73 17.01
C LEU A 629 -25.19 -3.86 18.04
N LEU A 630 -25.87 -4.97 17.77
CA LEU A 630 -25.93 -6.12 18.69
C LEU A 630 -24.59 -6.85 18.81
N GLN A 631 -23.79 -6.85 17.73
CA GLN A 631 -22.49 -7.51 17.70
C GLN A 631 -21.35 -6.56 18.12
N ARG A 632 -21.65 -5.33 18.56
CA ARG A 632 -20.61 -4.33 18.92
C ARG A 632 -19.64 -4.79 20.01
N CYS A 633 -20.11 -5.64 20.93
CA CYS A 633 -19.34 -6.13 22.07
C CYS A 633 -18.63 -7.47 21.81
N ASN A 634 -19.09 -8.24 20.83
CA ASN A 634 -18.54 -9.54 20.45
C ASN A 634 -17.31 -9.38 19.56
#